data_AF-A0A0T6BUC7-F1
#
_entry.id   AF-A0A0T6BUC7-F1
#
_cell.length_a   1.000
_cell.length_b   1.000
_cell.length_c   1.000
_cell.angle_alpha   90.00
_cell.angle_beta   90.00
_cell.angle_gamma   90.00
#
_symmetry.space_group_name_H-M   'P 1'
#
loop_
_entity.id
_entity.type
_entity.pdbx_description
1 polymer ?
#
loop_
_entity_poly.entity_id
_entity_poly.type
_entity_poly.pdbx_seq_one_letter_code
_entity_poly.pdbx_strand_id
1 'polypeptide(L)'
;MVFVLILAGHETTVNLFGNGVLALPEHPEQKEMLKTHLELIHSTVEEKLRYNGPVHLINVRWASGDVELEINAFKKAKWCLFR
;
A
#
# COMPACT_ATOMS: atom_id res chain seq x y z
N MET A 1 19.44 -12.71 -6.00
CA MET A 1 18.68 -11.43 -6.04
C MET A 1 17.40 -11.48 -6.90
N VAL A 2 17.26 -12.38 -7.88
CA VAL A 2 16.07 -12.42 -8.79
C VAL A 2 14.76 -12.78 -8.07
N PHE A 3 14.81 -13.67 -7.08
CA PHE A 3 13.63 -14.13 -6.33
C PHE A 3 12.83 -12.98 -5.68
N VAL A 4 13.52 -12.01 -5.06
CA VAL A 4 12.87 -10.86 -4.40
C VAL A 4 12.13 -9.99 -5.41
N LEU A 5 12.67 -9.81 -6.62
CA LEU A 5 12.00 -9.03 -7.66
C LEU A 5 10.71 -9.69 -8.12
N ILE A 6 10.73 -11.02 -8.28
CA ILE A 6 9.56 -11.79 -8.69
C ILE A 6 8.47 -11.70 -7.61
N LEU A 7 8.80 -11.99 -6.34
CA LEU A 7 7.81 -11.93 -5.27
C LEU A 7 7.28 -10.52 -5.05
N ALA A 8 8.17 -9.52 -4.96
CA ALA A 8 7.77 -8.14 -4.71
C ALA A 8 6.87 -7.60 -5.82
N GLY A 9 7.16 -7.92 -7.08
CA GLY A 9 6.36 -7.50 -8.22
C GLY A 9 5.06 -8.30 -8.39
N HIS A 10 5.09 -9.61 -8.14
CA HIS A 10 3.95 -10.48 -8.41
C HIS A 10 2.84 -10.31 -7.38
N GLU A 11 3.11 -10.56 -6.10
CA GLU A 11 2.03 -10.60 -5.10
C GLU A 11 1.41 -9.22 -4.88
N THR A 12 2.22 -8.17 -4.81
CA THR A 12 1.70 -6.81 -4.56
C THR A 12 0.87 -6.29 -5.73
N THR A 13 1.29 -6.55 -6.97
CA THR A 13 0.57 -6.08 -8.17
C THR A 13 -0.75 -6.84 -8.36
N VAL A 14 -0.73 -8.17 -8.18
CA VAL A 14 -1.95 -8.99 -8.28
C VAL A 14 -2.97 -8.55 -7.22
N ASN A 15 -2.53 -8.31 -5.99
CA ASN A 15 -3.40 -7.85 -4.90
C ASN A 15 -3.94 -6.44 -5.14
N LEU A 16 -3.11 -5.49 -5.60
CA LEU A 16 -3.58 -4.14 -5.93
C LEU A 16 -4.66 -4.16 -7.00
N PHE A 17 -4.47 -4.99 -8.04
CA PHE A 17 -5.45 -5.15 -9.09
C PHE A 17 -6.75 -5.78 -8.55
N GLY A 18 -6.65 -6.87 -7.80
CA GLY A 18 -7.80 -7.56 -7.20
C GLY A 18 -8.61 -6.65 -6.27
N ASN A 19 -7.94 -5.98 -5.33
CA ASN A 19 -8.56 -5.00 -4.43
C ASN A 19 -9.22 -3.87 -5.20
N GLY A 20 -8.54 -3.36 -6.23
CA GLY A 20 -9.06 -2.31 -7.09
C GLY A 20 -10.30 -2.71 -7.87
N VAL A 21 -10.41 -3.97 -8.31
CA VAL A 21 -11.62 -4.50 -8.97
C VAL A 21 -12.74 -4.71 -7.96
N LEU A 22 -12.42 -5.21 -6.77
CA LEU A 22 -13.38 -5.40 -5.68
C LEU A 22 -14.01 -4.08 -5.21
N ALA A 23 -13.25 -2.98 -5.22
CA ALA A 23 -13.74 -1.67 -4.83
C ALA A 23 -14.75 -1.05 -5.83
N LEU A 24 -14.71 -1.44 -7.11
CA LEU A 24 -15.60 -0.85 -8.14
C LEU A 24 -17.11 -1.04 -7.87
N PRO A 25 -17.61 -2.23 -7.47
CA PRO A 25 -19.02 -2.38 -7.10
C PRO A 25 -19.40 -1.65 -5.79
N GLU A 26 -18.44 -1.41 -4.89
CA GLU A 26 -18.66 -0.63 -3.66
C GLU A 26 -18.82 0.87 -3.97
N HIS A 27 -18.20 1.34 -5.06
CA HIS A 27 -18.16 2.75 -5.48
C HIS A 27 -18.67 2.94 -6.93
N PRO A 28 -19.97 2.70 -7.20
CA PRO A 28 -20.52 2.70 -8.56
C PRO A 28 -20.39 4.06 -9.27
N GLU A 29 -20.50 5.17 -8.55
CA GLU A 29 -20.34 6.51 -9.12
C GLU A 29 -18.91 6.74 -9.63
N GLN A 30 -17.90 6.36 -8.85
CA GLN A 30 -16.49 6.47 -9.25
C GLN A 30 -16.15 5.53 -10.41
N LYS A 31 -16.77 4.34 -10.44
CA LYS A 31 -16.66 3.39 -11.55
C LYS A 31 -17.20 4.00 -12.85
N GLU A 32 -18.39 4.60 -12.83
CA GLU A 32 -18.95 5.25 -14.02
C GLU A 32 -18.12 6.47 -14.43
N MET A 33 -17.66 7.27 -13.47
CA MET A 33 -16.77 8.40 -13.74
C MET A 33 -15.48 7.97 -14.45
N LEU A 34 -14.84 6.88 -14.03
CA LEU A 34 -13.65 6.36 -14.70
C LEU A 34 -13.95 5.83 -16.12
N LYS A 35 -15.13 5.24 -16.33
CA LYS A 35 -15.53 4.77 -17.67
C LYS A 35 -15.75 5.92 -18.64
N THR A 36 -16.30 7.03 -18.17
CA THR A 36 -16.53 8.22 -19.01
C THR A 36 -15.27 9.07 -19.16
N HIS A 37 -14.36 9.03 -18.19
CA HIS A 37 -13.13 9.82 -18.13
C HIS A 37 -11.90 8.93 -17.90
N LEU A 38 -11.41 8.29 -18.97
CA LEU A 38 -10.24 7.40 -18.90
C LEU A 38 -8.95 8.13 -18.50
N GLU A 39 -8.89 9.45 -18.69
CA GLU A 39 -7.80 10.31 -18.21
C GLU A 39 -7.61 10.23 -16.68
N LEU A 40 -8.62 9.80 -15.92
CA LEU A 40 -8.55 9.64 -14.47
C LEU A 40 -7.81 8.37 -14.03
N ILE A 41 -7.38 7.51 -14.95
CA ILE A 41 -6.78 6.20 -14.62
C ILE A 41 -5.59 6.32 -13.66
N HIS A 42 -4.75 7.35 -13.83
CA HIS A 42 -3.61 7.59 -12.94
C HIS A 42 -4.06 7.92 -11.53
N SER A 43 -4.99 8.87 -11.36
CA SER A 43 -5.55 9.20 -10.05
C SER A 43 -6.30 8.03 -9.42
N THR A 44 -6.95 7.18 -10.21
CA THR A 44 -7.61 5.98 -9.70
C THR A 44 -6.62 4.97 -9.15
N VAL A 45 -5.44 4.81 -9.76
CA VAL A 45 -4.40 3.90 -9.22
C VAL A 45 -3.91 4.39 -7.86
N GLU A 46 -3.64 5.69 -7.73
CA GLU A 46 -3.26 6.30 -6.44
C GLU A 46 -4.35 6.15 -5.39
N GLU A 47 -5.61 6.34 -5.77
CA GLU A 47 -6.73 6.20 -4.85
C GLU A 47 -6.93 4.73 -4.43
N LYS A 48 -6.70 3.77 -5.33
CA LYS A 48 -6.72 2.35 -4.98
C LYS A 48 -5.61 2.00 -3.98
N LEU A 49 -4.41 2.57 -4.16
CA LEU A 49 -3.30 2.41 -3.21
C LEU A 49 -3.66 2.96 -1.83
N ARG A 50 -4.34 4.11 -1.76
CA ARG A 50 -4.78 4.74 -0.51
C ARG A 50 -5.93 3.98 0.16
N TYR A 51 -6.94 3.58 -0.60
CA TYR A 51 -8.16 2.96 -0.08
C TYR A 51 -7.90 1.52 0.39
N ASN A 52 -7.27 0.70 -0.46
CA ASN A 52 -6.97 -0.69 -0.14
C ASN A 52 -5.74 -1.19 -0.90
N GLY A 53 -4.59 -0.58 -0.60
CA GLY A 53 -3.30 -0.99 -1.15
C GLY A 53 -2.93 -2.43 -0.77
N PRO A 54 -2.00 -3.06 -1.50
CA PRO A 54 -1.66 -4.47 -1.32
C PRO A 54 -0.76 -4.77 -0.11
N VAL A 55 -0.23 -3.73 0.55
CA VAL A 55 0.75 -3.85 1.65
C VAL A 55 0.22 -3.08 2.85
N HIS A 56 -0.36 -3.78 3.82
CA HIS A 56 -0.86 -3.20 5.08
C HIS A 56 0.18 -3.23 6.21
N LEU A 57 1.21 -4.07 6.07
CA LEU A 57 2.33 -4.16 7.00
C LEU A 57 3.63 -4.21 6.19
N ILE A 58 4.53 -3.27 6.46
CA ILE A 58 5.86 -3.28 5.87
C ILE A 58 6.82 -4.13 6.70
N ASN A 59 7.95 -4.52 6.11
CA ASN A 59 9.00 -5.27 6.82
C ASN A 59 9.33 -4.58 8.15
N VAL A 60 9.42 -5.35 9.22
CA VAL A 60 9.72 -4.77 10.53
C VAL A 60 11.10 -4.12 10.49
N ARG A 61 11.18 -2.91 11.04
CA ARG A 61 12.43 -2.21 11.27
C ARG A 61 12.83 -2.35 12.73
N TRP A 62 14.13 -2.34 12.98
CA TRP A 62 14.70 -2.29 14.32
C TRP A 62 15.44 -0.97 14.52
N ALA A 63 15.31 -0.39 15.72
CA ALA A 63 16.06 0.79 16.08
C ALA A 63 17.56 0.44 16.20
N SER A 64 18.41 1.04 15.37
CA SER A 64 19.86 0.84 15.39
C SER A 64 20.54 1.49 16.60
N GLY A 65 19.87 2.48 17.20
CA GLY A 65 20.21 3.16 18.44
C GLY A 65 18.95 3.70 19.11
N ASP A 66 19.12 4.47 20.18
CA ASP A 66 17.99 5.13 20.84
C ASP A 66 17.51 6.30 19.98
N VAL A 67 16.20 6.39 19.74
CA VAL A 67 15.57 7.43 18.91
C VAL A 67 14.36 7.98 19.65
N GLU A 68 14.32 9.30 19.81
CA GLU A 68 13.12 10.02 20.26
C GLU A 68 12.33 10.48 19.04
N LEU A 69 11.09 9.98 18.91
CA LEU A 69 10.09 10.50 17.99
C LEU A 69 9.05 11.26 18.81
N GLU A 70 8.43 12.29 18.23
CA GLU A 70 7.41 13.12 18.92
C GLU A 70 6.32 12.30 19.62
N ILE A 71 6.00 11.15 19.03
CA ILE A 71 4.94 10.25 19.49
C ILE A 71 5.44 9.08 20.34
N ASN A 72 6.75 8.76 20.39
CA ASN A 72 7.31 7.65 21.18
C ASN A 72 8.85 7.67 21.28
N ALA A 73 9.38 7.23 22.42
CA ALA A 73 10.82 6.92 22.57
C ALA A 73 11.10 5.44 22.27
N PHE A 74 11.95 5.16 21.29
CA PHE A 74 12.39 3.82 20.92
C PHE A 74 13.78 3.55 21.45
N LYS A 75 13.94 2.46 22.22
CA LYS A 75 15.26 1.97 22.64
C LYS A 75 15.88 1.05 21.59
N LYS A 76 17.20 1.02 21.53
CA LYS A 76 17.99 0.14 20.67
C LYS A 76 17.46 -1.30 20.69
N ALA A 77 17.40 -1.91 19.50
CA ALA A 77 16.92 -3.27 19.25
C ALA A 77 15.42 -3.53 19.53
N LYS A 78 14.59 -2.51 19.79
CA LYS A 78 13.12 -2.67 19.79
C LYS A 78 12.54 -2.66 18.37
N TRP A 79 11.51 -3.48 18.19
CA TRP A 79 10.71 -3.57 16.98
C TRP A 79 9.94 -2.27 16.77
N CYS A 80 10.07 -1.70 15.58
CA CYS A 80 9.33 -0.52 15.14
C CYS A 80 8.39 -0.96 14.03
N LEU A 81 7.09 -1.01 14.34
CA LEU A 81 6.06 -1.26 13.35
C LEU A 81 5.50 0.09 12.88
N PHE A 82 5.57 0.34 11.58
CA PHE A 82 4.83 1.44 10.96
C PHE A 82 3.42 0.91 10.71
N ARG A 83 2.48 1.36 11.55
CA ARG A 83 1.05 1.13 11.35
C ARG A 83 0.40 2.41 10.88
#